data_AF-A0A381EHE7-F1
#
_entry.id   AF-A0A381EHE7-F1
#
_cell.length_a   1.000
_cell.length_b   1.000
_cell.length_c   1.000
_cell.angle_alpha   90.00
_cell.angle_beta   90.00
_cell.angle_gamma   90.00
#
_symmetry.space_group_name_H-M   'P 1'
#
loop_
_entity.id
_entity.type
_entity.pdbx_description
1 polymer ?
#
loop_
_entity_poly.entity_id
_entity_poly.type
_entity_poly.pdbx_seq_one_letter_code
_entity_poly.pdbx_strand_id
1 'polypeptide(L)'
;MKKEEFQKLMQKAGFKNKQELAVLLNLSYGSVNAWGSVKPYPRYLKSWFENYIKAKKYDEALKRGFDESEKPKECPLNVEALSLENARLREELREYEELKRVLKRVLE
;
A
#
# COMPACT_ATOMS: atom_id res chain seq x y z
N MET A 1 2.07 19.99 -11.28
CA MET A 1 2.50 18.87 -12.14
C MET A 1 3.06 19.42 -13.44
N LYS A 2 4.22 18.95 -13.87
CA LYS A 2 4.80 19.25 -15.20
C LYS A 2 4.51 18.13 -16.20
N LYS A 3 4.74 18.37 -17.49
CA LYS A 3 4.45 17.40 -18.57
C LYS A 3 5.25 16.10 -18.40
N GLU A 4 6.52 16.22 -18.03
CA GLU A 4 7.43 15.08 -17.83
C GLU A 4 6.97 14.23 -16.64
N GLU A 5 6.49 14.87 -15.57
CA GLU A 5 5.94 14.20 -14.40
C GLU A 5 4.65 13.45 -14.74
N PHE A 6 3.75 14.07 -15.51
CA PHE A 6 2.53 13.42 -16.00
C PHE A 6 2.84 12.18 -16.86
N GLN A 7 3.79 12.28 -17.79
CA GLN A 7 4.18 11.16 -18.64
C GLN A 7 4.78 10.00 -17.83
N LYS A 8 5.62 10.29 -16.84
CA LYS A 8 6.16 9.27 -15.93
C LYS A 8 5.06 8.56 -15.14
N LEU A 9 4.06 9.29 -14.65
CA LEU A 9 2.95 8.72 -13.90
C LEU A 9 2.03 7.86 -14.79
N MET A 10 1.77 8.30 -16.02
CA MET A 10 1.04 7.51 -17.03
C MET A 10 1.70 6.16 -17.27
N GLN A 11 3.02 6.15 -17.53
CA GLN A 11 3.78 4.93 -17.74
C GLN A 11 3.78 4.02 -16.51
N LYS A 12 4.01 4.57 -15.31
CA LYS A 12 3.99 3.78 -14.06
C LYS A 12 2.63 3.18 -13.76
N ALA A 13 1.55 3.88 -14.09
CA ALA A 13 0.19 3.38 -13.95
C ALA A 13 -0.17 2.33 -15.02
N GLY A 14 0.61 2.26 -16.10
CA GLY A 14 0.44 1.31 -17.19
C GLY A 14 -0.48 1.80 -18.31
N PHE A 15 -0.72 3.10 -18.41
CA PHE A 15 -1.48 3.69 -19.51
C PHE A 15 -0.59 3.92 -20.72
N LYS A 16 -1.03 3.49 -21.90
CA LYS A 16 -0.31 3.68 -23.17
C LYS A 16 -0.54 5.06 -23.76
N ASN A 17 -1.73 5.64 -23.55
CA ASN A 17 -2.14 6.90 -24.14
C ASN A 17 -3.19 7.63 -23.29
N LYS A 18 -3.43 8.91 -23.60
CA LYS A 18 -4.42 9.75 -22.88
C LYS A 18 -5.88 9.28 -23.07
N GLN A 19 -6.18 8.50 -24.11
CA GLN A 19 -7.52 7.96 -24.35
C GLN A 19 -7.88 6.93 -23.28
N GLU A 20 -6.96 6.01 -22.97
CA GLU A 20 -7.16 5.02 -21.90
C GLU A 20 -7.40 5.69 -20.54
N LEU A 21 -6.64 6.74 -20.23
CA LEU A 21 -6.84 7.53 -19.02
C LEU A 21 -8.22 8.20 -19.01
N ALA A 22 -8.66 8.76 -20.13
CA ALA A 22 -9.96 9.40 -20.25
C ALA A 22 -11.12 8.42 -20.01
N VAL A 23 -11.03 7.21 -20.58
CA VAL A 23 -12.00 6.13 -20.34
C VAL A 23 -12.04 5.75 -18.86
N LEU A 24 -10.87 5.53 -18.24
CA LEU A 24 -10.80 5.14 -16.83
C LEU A 24 -11.34 6.22 -15.88
N LEU A 25 -11.04 7.50 -16.16
CA LEU A 25 -11.52 8.62 -15.36
C LEU A 25 -12.97 9.00 -15.67
N ASN A 26 -13.60 8.34 -16.64
CA ASN A 26 -14.91 8.69 -17.17
C ASN A 26 -15.00 10.17 -17.59
N LEU A 27 -13.99 10.63 -18.33
CA LEU A 27 -13.88 11.98 -18.86
C LEU A 27 -13.84 11.95 -20.39
N SER A 28 -14.21 13.06 -21.02
CA SER A 28 -14.01 13.20 -22.45
C SER A 28 -12.51 13.22 -22.79
N TYR A 29 -12.15 12.60 -23.92
CA TYR A 29 -10.77 12.66 -24.41
C TYR A 29 -10.29 14.09 -24.61
N GLY A 30 -11.15 14.97 -25.14
CA GLY A 30 -10.83 16.38 -25.33
C GLY A 30 -10.42 17.06 -24.02
N SER A 31 -11.09 16.75 -22.91
CA SER A 31 -10.75 17.28 -21.58
C SER A 31 -9.36 16.85 -21.13
N VAL A 32 -9.05 15.56 -21.23
CA VAL A 32 -7.75 15.00 -20.81
C VAL A 32 -6.62 15.45 -21.76
N ASN A 33 -6.92 15.55 -23.05
CA ASN A 33 -5.95 15.98 -24.05
C ASN A 33 -5.52 17.43 -23.84
N ALA A 34 -6.46 18.31 -23.45
CA ALA A 34 -6.19 19.71 -23.15
C ALA A 34 -5.26 19.94 -21.94
N TRP A 35 -5.10 18.96 -21.04
CA TRP A 35 -4.24 19.09 -19.88
C TRP A 35 -2.75 19.21 -20.25
N GLY A 36 -2.10 20.19 -19.63
CA GLY A 36 -0.69 20.52 -19.85
C GLY A 36 -0.43 21.28 -21.15
N SER A 37 -1.48 21.65 -21.90
CA SER A 37 -1.39 22.46 -23.11
C SER A 37 -2.28 23.69 -22.98
N VAL A 38 -3.59 23.51 -23.09
CA VAL A 38 -4.58 24.61 -23.01
C VAL A 38 -5.04 24.83 -21.57
N LYS A 39 -5.15 23.74 -20.79
CA LYS A 39 -5.55 23.78 -19.39
C LYS A 39 -4.41 23.26 -18.50
N PRO A 40 -4.23 23.83 -17.30
CA PRO A 40 -3.31 23.25 -16.33
C PRO A 40 -3.78 21.84 -15.93
N TYR A 41 -2.86 21.01 -15.47
CA TYR A 41 -3.20 19.71 -14.89
C TYR A 41 -4.07 19.92 -13.63
N PRO A 42 -5.12 19.10 -13.42
CA PRO A 42 -5.90 19.14 -12.19
C PRO A 42 -5.02 18.92 -10.95
N ARG A 43 -5.26 19.69 -9.88
CA ARG A 43 -4.43 19.63 -8.66
C ARG A 43 -4.43 18.25 -8.01
N TYR A 44 -5.57 17.56 -8.04
CA TYR A 44 -5.74 16.22 -7.46
C TYR A 44 -5.11 15.11 -8.31
N LEU A 45 -4.79 15.36 -9.58
CA LEU A 45 -4.42 14.32 -10.53
C LEU A 45 -3.17 13.53 -10.09
N LYS A 46 -2.21 14.23 -9.46
CA LYS A 46 -1.00 13.59 -8.91
C LYS A 46 -1.34 12.57 -7.82
N SER A 47 -2.11 12.99 -6.82
CA SER A 47 -2.52 12.11 -5.72
C SER A 47 -3.37 10.95 -6.23
N TRP A 48 -4.23 11.18 -7.21
CA TRP A 48 -4.98 10.13 -7.88
C TRP A 48 -4.08 9.07 -8.52
N PHE A 49 -3.05 9.47 -9.29
CA PHE A 49 -2.09 8.54 -9.88
C PHE A 49 -1.31 7.76 -8.82
N GLU A 50 -0.83 8.42 -7.77
CA GLU A 50 -0.07 7.79 -6.68
C GLU A 50 -0.91 6.71 -6.00
N ASN A 51 -2.18 7.01 -5.70
CA ASN A 51 -3.11 6.06 -5.10
C ASN A 51 -3.48 4.92 -6.05
N TYR A 52 -3.70 5.21 -7.33
CA TYR A 52 -3.99 4.19 -8.35
C TYR A 52 -2.83 3.20 -8.51
N ILE A 53 -1.59 3.72 -8.60
CA ILE A 53 -0.38 2.89 -8.69
C ILE A 53 -0.22 2.05 -7.42
N LYS A 54 -0.46 2.65 -6.24
CA LYS A 54 -0.40 1.94 -4.97
C LYS A 54 -1.41 0.80 -4.94
N ALA A 55 -2.68 1.07 -5.23
CA ALA A 55 -3.74 0.06 -5.26
C ALA A 55 -3.42 -1.10 -6.21
N LYS A 56 -2.96 -0.79 -7.44
CA LYS A 56 -2.57 -1.80 -8.41
C LYS A 56 -1.46 -2.72 -7.90
N LYS A 57 -0.44 -2.17 -7.23
CA LYS A 57 0.63 -2.98 -6.61
C LYS A 57 0.09 -3.90 -5.52
N TYR A 58 -0.85 -3.43 -4.70
CA TYR A 58 -1.49 -4.28 -3.69
C TYR A 58 -2.30 -5.40 -4.34
N ASP A 59 -3.07 -5.11 -5.38
CA ASP A 59 -3.83 -6.14 -6.11
C ASP A 59 -2.91 -7.18 -6.77
N GLU A 60 -1.78 -6.75 -7.32
CA GLU A 60 -0.75 -7.64 -7.87
C GLU A 60 -0.10 -8.51 -6.80
N ALA A 61 0.21 -7.95 -5.62
CA ALA A 61 0.77 -8.69 -4.48
C ALA A 61 -0.24 -9.72 -3.94
N LEU A 62 -1.51 -9.34 -3.78
CA LEU A 62 -2.56 -10.26 -3.34
C LEU A 62 -2.75 -11.43 -4.31
N LYS A 63 -2.65 -11.19 -5.63
CA LYS A 63 -2.73 -12.24 -6.65
C LYS A 63 -1.53 -13.19 -6.64
N ARG A 64 -0.33 -12.70 -6.33
CA ARG A 64 0.89 -13.52 -6.23
C ARG A 64 0.98 -14.31 -4.92
N GLY A 65 0.17 -13.96 -3.93
CA GLY A 65 0.34 -14.41 -2.55
C GLY A 65 1.41 -13.56 -1.85
N PHE A 66 1.30 -13.44 -0.52
CA PHE A 66 2.32 -12.74 0.27
C PHE A 66 3.62 -13.55 0.24
N ASP A 67 4.57 -13.16 -0.60
CA ASP A 67 5.93 -13.68 -0.55
C ASP A 67 6.65 -13.01 0.62
N GLU A 68 6.88 -13.77 1.71
CA GLU A 68 7.57 -13.26 2.90
C GLU A 68 8.99 -12.77 2.60
N SER A 69 9.59 -13.16 1.47
CA SER A 69 10.92 -12.69 1.06
C SER A 69 10.90 -11.25 0.53
N GLU A 70 9.74 -10.72 0.14
CA GLU A 70 9.55 -9.31 -0.24
C GLU A 70 9.29 -8.39 0.96
N LYS A 71 9.32 -8.91 2.20
CA LYS A 71 9.30 -8.07 3.40
C LYS A 71 10.42 -7.01 3.31
N PRO A 72 10.13 -5.73 3.62
CA PRO A 72 11.16 -4.71 3.69
C PRO A 72 12.33 -5.18 4.56
N LYS A 73 13.55 -5.19 4.02
CA LYS A 73 14.78 -5.58 4.74
C LYS A 73 15.02 -4.75 5.99
N GLU A 74 14.49 -3.53 6.01
CA GLU A 74 14.39 -2.71 7.20
C GLU A 74 12.91 -2.56 7.56
N CYS A 75 12.54 -3.11 8.71
CA CYS A 75 11.27 -2.80 9.33
C CYS A 75 11.34 -1.34 9.80
N PRO A 76 10.34 -0.49 9.50
CA PRO A 76 10.32 0.85 10.07
C PRO A 76 10.36 0.72 11.61
N LEU A 77 11.18 1.54 12.27
CA LEU A 77 11.51 1.48 13.72
C LEU A 77 10.30 1.21 14.64
N ASN A 78 9.12 1.69 14.26
CA ASN A 78 7.88 1.50 15.01
C ASN A 78 7.30 0.07 14.92
N VAL A 79 7.47 -0.64 13.80
CA VAL A 79 6.96 -2.00 13.60
C VAL A 79 7.89 -3.03 14.24
N GLU A 80 9.20 -2.81 14.23
CA GLU A 80 10.18 -3.68 14.90
C GLU A 80 9.99 -3.67 16.43
N ALA A 81 9.84 -2.47 17.01
CA ALA A 81 9.50 -2.31 18.42
C ALA A 81 8.19 -3.02 18.78
N LEU A 82 7.17 -2.94 17.92
CA LEU A 82 5.90 -3.62 18.14
C LEU A 82 6.03 -5.14 18.00
N SER A 83 6.88 -5.64 17.09
CA SER A 83 7.14 -7.07 16.94
C SER A 83 7.88 -7.64 18.15
N LEU A 84 8.84 -6.90 18.70
CA LEU A 84 9.59 -7.30 19.90
C LEU A 84 8.67 -7.31 21.14
N GLU A 85 7.84 -6.28 21.29
CA GLU A 85 6.86 -6.24 22.39
C GLU A 85 5.82 -7.36 22.26
N ASN A 86 5.36 -7.67 21.05
CA ASN A 86 4.46 -8.82 20.83
C ASN A 86 5.13 -10.17 21.16
N ALA A 87 6.44 -10.32 20.93
CA ALA A 87 7.18 -11.52 21.31
C ALA A 87 7.29 -11.63 22.85
N ARG A 88 7.60 -10.52 23.52
CA ARG A 88 7.64 -10.42 24.99
C ARG A 88 6.28 -10.77 25.61
N LEU A 89 5.20 -10.16 25.12
CA LEU A 89 3.84 -10.42 25.61
C LEU A 89 3.40 -11.88 25.41
N ARG A 90 3.82 -12.52 24.32
CA ARG A 90 3.55 -13.96 24.10
C ARG A 90 4.28 -14.85 25.10
N GLU A 91 5.49 -14.49 25.50
CA GLU A 91 6.25 -15.21 26.52
C GLU A 91 5.61 -15.04 27.90
N GLU A 92 5.27 -13.81 28.26
CA GLU A 92 4.59 -13.51 29.52
C GLU A 92 3.25 -14.26 29.62
N LEU A 93 2.50 -14.34 28.51
CA LEU A 93 1.26 -15.12 28.44
C LEU A 93 1.49 -16.61 28.69
N ARG A 94 2.57 -17.21 28.14
CA ARG A 94 2.92 -18.61 28.38
C ARG A 94 3.19 -18.87 29.86
N GLU A 95 3.92 -17.97 30.52
CA GLU A 95 4.22 -18.09 31.95
C GLU A 95 2.95 -18.02 32.79
N TYR A 96 2.06 -17.08 32.50
CA TYR A 96 0.77 -16.99 33.19
C TYR A 96 -0.12 -18.22 32.96
N GLU A 97 -0.12 -18.78 31.75
CA GLU A 97 -0.87 -20.01 31.45
C GLU A 97 -0.33 -21.20 32.24
N GLU A 98 0.99 -21.37 32.33
CA GLU A 98 1.59 -22.43 33.15
C GLU A 98 1.31 -22.24 34.63
N LEU A 99 1.44 -21.02 35.15
CA LEU A 99 1.10 -20.72 36.54
C LEU A 99 -0.36 -21.04 36.84
N LYS A 100 -1.27 -20.67 35.93
CA LYS A 100 -2.70 -20.99 36.04
C LYS A 100 -2.95 -22.50 36.05
N ARG A 101 -2.23 -23.28 35.23
CA ARG A 101 -2.32 -24.75 35.22
C ARG A 101 -1.84 -25.37 36.53
N VAL A 102 -0.72 -24.88 37.08
CA VAL A 102 -0.21 -25.33 38.38
C VAL A 102 -1.19 -25.00 39.50
N LEU A 103 -1.67 -23.75 39.55
CA LEU A 103 -2.61 -23.31 40.58
C LEU A 103 -3.89 -24.13 40.55
N LYS A 104 -4.42 -24.41 39.35
CA LYS A 104 -5.60 -25.27 39.17
C LYS A 104 -5.38 -26.67 39.74
N ARG A 105 -4.21 -27.29 39.49
CA ARG A 105 -3.86 -28.60 40.05
C ARG A 105 -3.69 -28.62 41.57
N VAL A 106 -3.35 -27.49 42.18
CA VAL A 106 -3.18 -27.36 43.64
C VAL A 106 -4.53 -27.12 44.34
N LEU A 107 -5.49 -26.52 43.63
CA LEU A 107 -6.83 -26.20 44.15
C LEU A 107 -7.88 -27.29 43.88
N GLU A 108 -7.61 -28.23 42.97
CA GLU A 108 -8.37 -29.48 42.74
C GLU A 108 -7.87 -30.61 43.67
#